data_AF-A0AAW1R2W3-F1
#
_entry.id   AF-A0AAW1R2W3-F1
#
_cell.length_a   1.000
_cell.length_b   1.000
_cell.length_c   1.000
_cell.angle_alpha   90.00
_cell.angle_beta   90.00
_cell.angle_gamma   90.00
#
_symmetry.space_group_name_H-M   'P 1'
#
loop_
_entity.id
_entity.type
_entity.pdbx_description
1 polymer ?
#
loop_
_entity_poly.entity_id
_entity_poly.type
_entity_poly.pdbx_seq_one_letter_code
_entity_poly.pdbx_strand_id
1 'polypeptide(L)'
;MRVWAVSDLHTDYPDNLKWCEDLSIKDYQEDALIVAGDVSDDLSILEQTLSLLCKRWSHVFYTFGNHELWENGRRYRRYAAA
;
A
#
# COMPACT_ATOMS: atom_id res chain seq x y z
N MET A 1 7.78 -20.80 5.39
CA MET A 1 7.93 -19.61 4.53
C MET A 1 6.98 -19.70 3.34
N ARG A 2 5.95 -18.88 3.34
CA ARG A 2 5.04 -18.62 2.21
C ARG A 2 5.46 -17.32 1.52
N VAL A 3 5.10 -17.20 0.24
CA VAL A 3 5.26 -15.96 -0.53
C VAL A 3 3.86 -15.45 -0.89
N TRP A 4 3.58 -14.23 -0.46
CA TRP A 4 2.33 -13.52 -0.73
C TRP A 4 2.56 -12.46 -1.81
N ALA A 5 1.51 -12.12 -2.54
CA ALA A 5 1.54 -11.04 -3.52
C ALA A 5 0.23 -10.25 -3.46
N VAL A 6 0.34 -8.93 -3.61
CA VAL A 6 -0.77 -7.99 -3.71
C VAL A 6 -0.36 -6.84 -4.64
N SER A 7 -1.31 -6.21 -5.31
CA SER A 7 -1.14 -5.01 -6.13
C SER A 7 -2.34 -4.09 -5.92
N ASP A 8 -2.31 -2.89 -6.49
CA ASP A 8 -3.45 -1.99 -6.59
C ASP A 8 -4.08 -1.68 -5.22
N LEU A 9 -3.23 -1.49 -4.20
CA LEU A 9 -3.70 -1.19 -2.85
C LEU A 9 -4.43 0.15 -2.79
N HIS A 10 -4.04 1.14 -3.61
CA HIS A 10 -4.64 2.47 -3.65
C HIS A 10 -4.98 3.02 -2.26
N THR A 11 -3.99 3.13 -1.38
CA THR A 11 -4.19 3.53 0.02
C THR A 11 -4.50 5.02 0.19
N ASP A 12 -4.59 5.76 -0.90
CA ASP A 12 -5.24 7.08 -0.98
C ASP A 12 -6.73 7.00 -0.61
N TYR A 13 -7.34 5.82 -0.78
CA TYR A 13 -8.66 5.52 -0.25
C TYR A 13 -8.54 5.12 1.22
N PRO A 14 -9.17 5.86 2.15
CA PRO A 14 -9.03 5.59 3.59
C PRO A 14 -9.41 4.17 4.00
N ASP A 15 -10.41 3.57 3.35
CA ASP A 15 -10.84 2.20 3.64
C ASP A 15 -9.77 1.16 3.26
N ASN A 16 -9.00 1.40 2.19
CA ASN A 16 -7.91 0.52 1.78
C ASN A 16 -6.71 0.63 2.71
N LEU A 17 -6.40 1.85 3.15
CA LEU A 17 -5.39 2.06 4.19
C LEU A 17 -5.81 1.39 5.50
N LYS A 18 -7.08 1.53 5.89
CA LYS A 18 -7.64 0.88 7.08
C LYS A 18 -7.53 -0.64 7.00
N TRP A 19 -7.79 -1.22 5.83
CA TRP A 19 -7.58 -2.65 5.60
C TRP A 19 -6.12 -3.05 5.86
N CYS A 20 -5.14 -2.29 5.36
CA CYS A 20 -3.72 -2.53 5.63
C CYS A 20 -3.38 -2.42 7.13
N GLU A 21 -4.00 -1.48 7.85
CA GLU A 21 -3.85 -1.31 9.29
C GLU A 21 -4.42 -2.49 10.10
N ASP A 22 -5.49 -3.11 9.62
CA ASP A 22 -6.15 -4.24 10.30
C ASP A 22 -5.48 -5.59 10.06
N LEU A 23 -4.54 -5.67 9.12
CA LEU A 23 -3.76 -6.88 8.90
C LEU A 23 -3.01 -7.28 10.17
N SER A 24 -2.99 -8.58 10.45
CA SER A 24 -2.33 -9.14 11.63
C SER A 24 -0.85 -8.78 11.68
N ILE A 25 -0.40 -8.37 12.87
CA ILE A 25 1.01 -8.07 13.15
C ILE A 25 1.82 -9.33 13.51
N LYS A 26 1.20 -10.51 13.61
CA LYS A 26 1.86 -11.74 14.07
C LYS A 26 1.87 -12.86 13.03
N ASP A 27 0.86 -12.96 12.18
CA ASP A 27 0.60 -14.17 11.40
C ASP A 27 1.56 -14.39 10.22
N TYR A 28 2.33 -13.36 9.83
CA TYR A 28 3.17 -13.37 8.62
C TYR A 28 4.66 -13.11 8.90
N GLN A 29 5.09 -13.21 10.16
CA GLN A 29 6.43 -12.87 10.61
C GLN A 29 7.55 -13.80 10.06
N GLU A 30 7.18 -14.91 9.40
CA GLU A 30 8.11 -15.85 8.73
C GLU A 30 7.93 -15.88 7.20
N ASP A 31 7.13 -14.97 6.66
CA ASP A 31 6.73 -14.95 5.26
C ASP A 31 7.26 -13.70 4.53
N ALA A 32 7.22 -13.77 3.19
CA ALA A 32 7.53 -12.66 2.30
C ALA A 32 6.26 -12.10 1.62
N LEU A 33 6.25 -10.79 1.35
CA LEU A 33 5.20 -10.11 0.60
C LEU A 33 5.81 -9.38 -0.61
N ILE A 34 5.17 -9.54 -1.77
CA ILE A 34 5.42 -8.71 -2.97
C ILE A 34 4.27 -7.71 -3.09
N VAL A 35 4.59 -6.43 -3.15
CA VAL A 35 3.67 -5.33 -3.44
C VAL A 35 3.94 -4.87 -4.87
N ALA A 36 3.09 -5.26 -5.81
CA ALA A 36 3.28 -5.12 -7.24
C ALA A 36 2.64 -3.82 -7.80
N GLY A 37 2.96 -2.69 -7.18
CA GLY A 37 2.59 -1.36 -7.67
C GLY A 37 1.17 -0.90 -7.37
N ASP A 38 0.87 0.33 -7.81
CA ASP A 38 -0.40 1.03 -7.68
C ASP A 38 -0.86 1.17 -6.21
N VAL A 39 0.07 1.59 -5.34
CA VAL A 39 -0.19 1.86 -3.92
C VAL A 39 -0.68 3.29 -3.70
N SER A 40 0.08 4.29 -4.14
CA SER A 40 -0.27 5.70 -4.03
C SER A 40 0.67 6.58 -4.87
N ASP A 41 0.14 7.68 -5.39
CA ASP A 41 0.92 8.75 -6.03
C ASP A 41 1.44 9.82 -5.03
N ASP A 42 0.97 9.78 -3.78
CA ASP A 42 1.51 10.55 -2.66
C ASP A 42 2.60 9.76 -1.92
N LEU A 43 3.84 10.25 -2.00
CA LEU A 43 5.00 9.60 -1.36
C LEU A 43 4.84 9.39 0.16
N SER A 44 4.07 10.25 0.85
CA SER A 44 3.83 10.10 2.28
C SER A 44 2.88 8.95 2.60
N ILE A 45 1.85 8.74 1.76
CA ILE A 45 0.91 7.62 1.88
C ILE A 45 1.59 6.32 1.47
N LEU A 46 2.41 6.36 0.41
CA LEU A 46 3.25 5.23 0.00
C LEU A 46 4.19 4.80 1.13
N GLU A 47 4.93 5.72 1.75
CA GLU A 47 5.82 5.45 2.88
C GLU A 47 5.06 4.87 4.06
N GLN A 48 3.91 5.44 4.43
CA GLN A 48 3.06 4.94 5.51
C GLN A 48 2.62 3.50 5.23
N THR A 49 2.16 3.22 4.02
CA THR A 49 1.66 1.90 3.62
C THR A 49 2.77 0.86 3.64
N LEU A 50 3.91 1.13 3.02
CA LEU A 50 5.04 0.19 3.02
C LEU A 50 5.58 -0.02 4.44
N SER A 51 5.63 1.02 5.27
CA SER A 51 6.01 0.91 6.68
C SER A 51 5.07 0.03 7.49
N LEU A 52 3.76 0.06 7.23
CA LEU A 52 2.79 -0.83 7.85
C LEU A 52 3.04 -2.28 7.44
N LEU A 53 3.31 -2.55 6.16
CA LEU A 53 3.56 -3.89 5.65
C LEU A 53 4.89 -4.45 6.18
N CYS A 54 5.95 -3.64 6.24
CA CYS A 54 7.25 -4.04 6.81
C CYS A 54 7.20 -4.40 8.30
N LYS A 55 6.17 -3.96 9.04
CA LYS A 55 5.95 -4.37 10.44
C LYS A 55 5.26 -5.75 10.56
N ARG A 56 4.66 -6.24 9.47
CA ARG A 56 3.77 -7.42 9.46
C ARG A 56 4.41 -8.64 8.78
N TRP A 57 5.26 -8.43 7.77
CA TRP A 57 6.02 -9.47 7.07
C TRP A 57 7.51 -9.41 7.40
N SER A 58 8.19 -10.56 7.30
CA SER A 58 9.64 -10.65 7.47
C SER A 58 10.40 -9.97 6.32
N HIS A 59 9.87 -10.11 5.11
CA HIS A 59 10.43 -9.53 3.90
C HIS A 59 9.32 -8.86 3.07
N VAL A 60 9.56 -7.63 2.61
CA VAL A 60 8.66 -6.91 1.72
C VAL A 60 9.45 -6.47 0.49
N PHE A 61 8.97 -6.86 -0.68
CA PHE A 61 9.49 -6.45 -1.98
C PHE A 61 8.47 -5.54 -2.65
N TYR A 62 8.92 -4.43 -3.22
CA TYR A 62 8.05 -3.45 -3.84
C TYR A 62 8.55 -3.12 -5.25
N THR A 63 7.61 -2.94 -6.17
CA THR A 63 7.83 -2.29 -7.46
C THR A 63 6.74 -1.23 -7.63
N PHE A 64 7.06 -0.12 -8.30
CA PHE A 64 6.08 0.92 -8.59
C PHE A 64 5.21 0.51 -9.78
N GLY A 65 3.95 0.92 -9.75
CA GLY A 65 3.02 0.79 -10.86
C GLY A 65 2.92 2.11 -11.64
N ASN A 66 1.86 2.25 -12.44
CA ASN A 66 1.63 3.48 -13.18
C ASN A 66 1.12 4.61 -12.28
N HIS A 67 0.38 4.28 -11.21
CA HIS A 67 -0.24 5.26 -10.33
C HIS A 67 0.81 6.13 -9.64
N GLU A 68 1.91 5.52 -9.15
CA GLU A 68 3.03 6.24 -8.55
C GLU A 68 3.67 7.32 -9.44
N LEU A 69 3.51 7.20 -10.76
CA LEU A 69 4.10 8.12 -11.73
C LEU A 69 3.17 9.29 -12.08
N TRP A 70 1.98 9.36 -11.48
CA TRP A 70 1.05 10.44 -11.74
C TRP A 70 1.60 11.74 -11.15
N GLU A 71 1.88 12.71 -12.01
CA GLU A 71 2.26 14.05 -11.57
C GLU A 71 1.01 14.79 -11.11
N ASN A 72 0.92 15.02 -9.80
CA ASN A 72 -0.25 15.58 -9.13
C ASN A 72 -0.42 17.09 -9.38
N GLY A 73 -0.53 17.52 -10.65
CA GLY A 73 -0.90 18.88 -11.04
C GLY A 73 -2.41 19.17 -10.92
N ARG A 74 -3.24 18.16 -10.66
CA ARG A 74 -4.70 18.28 -10.59
C ARG A 74 -5.28 17.31 -9.55
N ARG A 75 -5.29 17.74 -8.29
CA ARG A 75 -6.06 17.12 -7.21
C ARG A 75 -7.46 16.71 -7.72
N TYR A 76 -7.73 15.41 -7.75
CA TYR A 76 -9.07 14.86 -7.96
C TYR A 76 -9.98 15.27 -6.78
N ARG A 77 -10.66 16.42 -6.93
CA ARG A 77 -11.82 16.81 -6.10
C ARG A 77 -13.01 15.91 -6.43
N ARG A 78 -12.97 14.63 -6.09
CA ARG A 78 -14.10 13.71 -6.38
C ARG A 78 -14.74 12.98 -5.22
N TYR A 79 -14.23 13.13 -3.99
CA TYR A 79 -14.85 12.48 -2.82
C TYR A 79 -15.26 13.42 -1.68
N ALA A 80 -15.18 14.75 -1.87
CA ALA A 80 -15.70 15.75 -0.91
C ALA A 80 -17.14 16.18 -1.20
N ALA A 81 -17.97 15.28 -1.73
CA ALA A 81 -19.40 15.50 -1.92
C ALA A 81 -20.16 14.23 -1.51
N ALA A 82 -20.33 14.08 -0.20
CA ALA A 82 -21.38 13.30 0.44
C ALA A 82 -21.86 14.10 1.64
#